data_AF-A0A9E5UUV3-F1
#
_entry.id   AF-A0A9E5UUV3-F1
#
_cell.length_a   1.000
_cell.length_b   1.000
_cell.length_c   1.000
_cell.angle_alpha   90.00
_cell.angle_beta   90.00
_cell.angle_gamma   90.00
#
_symmetry.space_group_name_H-M   'P 1'
#
loop_
_entity.id
_entity.type
_entity.pdbx_description
1 polymer ?
#
loop_
_entity_poly.entity_id
_entity_poly.type
_entity_poly.pdbx_seq_one_letter_code
_entity_poly.pdbx_strand_id
1 'polypeptide(L)'
;MSGFYSQTGIQLAQQGRKPEALGYLRHAVLTETVNAEVWLWLAHVTPDMREYQNCVVQALRLQPDHATALRMQANLDFRAQGRPVVAPTQEIGRLENAFRRQRRWRRWLILLNALLLLAVGVRVAVLLAENISADDLRTWLPFFDDTRRIQFTVGDEAGALSFQVEVPRSWYLADEGSPAGGPCAISCRPNFHRSPAPPPCGASFR
;
A
#
# COMPACT_ATOMS: atom_id res chain seq x y z
N MET A 1 -17.80 -15.78 -2.26
CA MET A 1 -16.42 -16.29 -2.07
C MET A 1 -16.26 -17.53 -2.94
N SER A 2 -15.95 -17.36 -4.23
CA SER A 2 -15.87 -18.46 -5.20
C SER A 2 -14.46 -18.52 -5.74
N GLY A 3 -13.76 -19.64 -5.56
CA GLY A 3 -12.39 -19.84 -6.03
C GLY A 3 -11.47 -20.60 -5.07
N PHE A 4 -11.97 -21.07 -3.92
CA PHE A 4 -11.13 -21.74 -2.93
C PHE A 4 -10.73 -23.14 -3.39
N TYR A 5 -11.70 -23.91 -3.90
CA TYR A 5 -11.45 -25.29 -4.33
C TYR A 5 -10.57 -25.33 -5.57
N SER A 6 -10.81 -24.43 -6.53
CA SER A 6 -9.99 -24.31 -7.74
C SER A 6 -8.55 -23.94 -7.41
N GLN A 7 -8.31 -22.92 -6.56
CA GLN A 7 -6.95 -22.52 -6.19
C GLN A 7 -6.20 -23.61 -5.41
N THR A 8 -6.88 -24.26 -4.46
CA THR A 8 -6.29 -25.34 -3.65
C THR A 8 -5.92 -26.53 -4.53
N GLY A 9 -6.82 -26.93 -5.44
CA GLY A 9 -6.57 -28.00 -6.40
C GLY A 9 -5.38 -27.72 -7.32
N ILE A 10 -5.28 -26.50 -7.85
CA ILE A 10 -4.13 -26.08 -8.67
C ILE A 10 -2.83 -26.14 -7.88
N GLN A 11 -2.82 -25.66 -6.63
CA GLN A 11 -1.62 -25.68 -5.80
C GLN A 11 -1.15 -27.11 -5.50
N LEU A 12 -2.07 -28.01 -5.18
CA LEU A 12 -1.75 -29.43 -4.95
C LEU A 12 -1.23 -30.10 -6.23
N ALA A 13 -1.80 -29.78 -7.39
CA ALA A 13 -1.34 -30.28 -8.68
C ALA A 13 0.11 -29.85 -8.95
N GLN A 14 0.44 -28.57 -8.69
CA GLN A 14 1.79 -28.02 -8.84
C GLN A 14 2.81 -28.64 -7.88
N GLN A 15 2.37 -29.12 -6.72
CA GLN A 15 3.20 -29.85 -5.77
C GLN A 15 3.42 -31.32 -6.17
N GLY A 16 2.87 -31.76 -7.30
CA GLY A 16 2.90 -33.15 -7.74
C GLY A 16 1.90 -34.06 -7.03
N ARG A 17 1.07 -33.52 -6.12
CA ARG A 17 0.04 -34.25 -5.36
C ARG A 17 -1.24 -34.41 -6.18
N LYS A 18 -1.09 -35.04 -7.36
CA LYS A 18 -2.16 -35.27 -8.34
C LYS A 18 -3.44 -35.92 -7.77
N PRO A 19 -3.39 -37.00 -6.97
CA PRO A 19 -4.62 -37.64 -6.50
C PRO A 19 -5.43 -36.74 -5.56
N GLU A 20 -4.75 -35.93 -4.74
CA GLU A 20 -5.43 -34.98 -3.85
C GLU A 20 -5.99 -33.79 -4.63
N ALA A 21 -5.20 -33.25 -5.56
CA ALA A 21 -5.62 -32.16 -6.44
C ALA A 21 -6.90 -32.49 -7.21
N LEU A 22 -7.03 -33.74 -7.67
CA LEU A 22 -8.17 -34.22 -8.44
C LEU A 22 -9.48 -34.06 -7.66
N GLY A 23 -9.51 -34.38 -6.36
CA GLY A 23 -10.69 -34.19 -5.51
C GLY A 23 -11.12 -32.73 -5.43
N TYR A 24 -10.17 -31.82 -5.18
CA TYR A 24 -10.43 -30.38 -5.12
C TYR A 24 -10.87 -29.80 -6.46
N LEU A 25 -10.24 -30.20 -7.57
CA LEU A 25 -10.58 -29.71 -8.91
C LEU A 25 -11.94 -30.20 -9.38
N ARG A 26 -12.31 -31.47 -9.12
CA ARG A 26 -13.66 -31.98 -9.40
C ARG A 26 -14.72 -31.24 -8.59
N HIS A 27 -14.44 -30.96 -7.32
CA HIS A 27 -15.36 -30.17 -6.50
C HIS A 27 -15.51 -28.75 -7.06
N ALA A 28 -14.39 -28.13 -7.45
CA ALA A 28 -14.39 -26.78 -8.00
C ALA A 28 -15.27 -26.64 -9.24
N VAL A 29 -15.17 -27.56 -10.21
CA VAL A 29 -15.98 -27.50 -11.43
C VAL A 29 -17.48 -27.71 -11.20
N LEU A 30 -17.86 -28.30 -10.06
CA LEU A 30 -19.26 -28.52 -9.68
C LEU A 30 -19.84 -27.34 -8.89
N THR A 31 -19.04 -26.73 -8.00
CA THR A 31 -19.54 -25.73 -7.05
C THR A 31 -19.21 -24.29 -7.42
N GLU A 32 -18.20 -24.08 -8.27
CA GLU A 32 -17.69 -22.75 -8.61
C GLU A 32 -17.86 -22.46 -10.10
N THR A 33 -17.96 -21.17 -10.46
CA THR A 33 -17.82 -20.73 -11.84
C THR A 33 -16.35 -20.82 -12.25
N VAL A 34 -16.01 -21.91 -12.93
CA VAL A 34 -14.63 -22.22 -13.34
C VAL A 34 -14.29 -21.64 -14.72
N ASN A 35 -13.02 -21.28 -14.91
CA ASN A 35 -12.48 -20.85 -16.19
C ASN A 35 -11.90 -22.04 -16.98
N ALA A 36 -11.50 -21.81 -18.24
CA ALA A 36 -10.88 -22.83 -19.07
C ALA A 36 -9.62 -23.44 -18.42
N GLU A 37 -8.87 -22.65 -17.66
CA GLU A 37 -7.64 -23.09 -16.99
C GLU A 37 -7.89 -24.19 -15.95
N VAL A 38 -8.94 -24.08 -15.13
CA VAL A 38 -9.27 -25.12 -14.12
C VAL A 38 -9.61 -26.45 -14.79
N TRP A 39 -10.31 -26.44 -15.93
CA TRP A 39 -10.57 -27.64 -16.71
C TRP A 39 -9.28 -28.27 -17.26
N LEU A 40 -8.32 -27.46 -17.70
CA LEU A 40 -7.01 -27.96 -18.15
C LEU A 40 -6.18 -28.54 -17.00
N TRP A 41 -6.26 -27.95 -15.80
CA TRP A 41 -5.65 -28.54 -14.61
C TRP A 41 -6.28 -29.87 -14.23
N LEU A 42 -7.60 -30.00 -14.33
CA LEU A 42 -8.30 -31.26 -14.10
C LEU A 42 -7.86 -32.32 -15.13
N ALA A 43 -7.84 -31.97 -16.43
CA ALA A 43 -7.32 -32.83 -17.47
C ALA A 43 -5.89 -33.31 -17.16
N HIS A 44 -5.05 -32.45 -16.59
CA HIS A 44 -3.67 -32.80 -16.28
C HIS A 44 -3.52 -33.84 -15.14
N VAL A 45 -4.36 -33.75 -14.10
CA VAL A 45 -4.26 -34.63 -12.92
C VAL A 45 -5.06 -35.91 -13.07
N THR A 46 -6.06 -35.92 -13.96
CA THR A 46 -6.92 -37.06 -14.21
C THR A 46 -6.16 -38.21 -14.87
N PRO A 47 -6.28 -39.44 -14.34
CA PRO A 47 -5.71 -40.63 -14.96
C PRO A 47 -6.62 -41.24 -16.06
N ASP A 48 -7.92 -40.93 -16.05
CA ASP A 48 -8.88 -41.46 -17.01
C ASP A 48 -8.86 -40.68 -18.33
N MET A 49 -8.65 -41.40 -19.43
CA MET A 49 -8.61 -40.82 -20.77
C MET A 49 -9.95 -40.21 -21.20
N ARG A 50 -11.08 -40.76 -20.76
CA ARG A 50 -12.40 -40.24 -21.10
C ARG A 50 -12.67 -38.92 -20.39
N GLU A 51 -12.35 -38.84 -19.11
CA GLU A 51 -12.44 -37.59 -18.36
C GLU A 51 -11.45 -36.53 -18.89
N TYR A 52 -10.24 -36.93 -19.26
CA TYR A 52 -9.28 -36.04 -19.94
C TYR A 52 -9.89 -35.40 -21.20
N GLN A 53 -10.49 -36.20 -22.08
CA GLN A 53 -11.13 -35.71 -23.31
C GLN A 53 -12.26 -34.71 -23.01
N ASN A 54 -13.12 -35.03 -22.04
CA ASN A 54 -14.21 -34.14 -21.65
C ASN A 54 -13.66 -32.80 -21.14
N CYS A 55 -12.63 -32.82 -20.30
CA CYS A 55 -12.02 -31.61 -19.75
C CYS A 55 -11.44 -30.70 -20.84
N VAL A 56 -10.76 -31.27 -21.85
CA VAL A 56 -10.23 -30.52 -23.00
C VAL A 56 -11.36 -29.85 -23.79
N VAL A 57 -12.47 -30.57 -24.03
CA VAL A 57 -13.64 -30.02 -24.73
C VAL A 57 -14.29 -28.90 -23.92
N GLN A 58 -14.44 -29.05 -22.60
CA GLN A 58 -14.99 -27.98 -21.76
C GLN A 58 -14.09 -26.74 -21.76
N ALA A 59 -12.77 -26.91 -21.72
CA ALA A 59 -11.82 -25.80 -21.81
C ALA A 59 -11.97 -25.03 -23.13
N LEU A 60 -12.07 -25.74 -24.26
CA LEU A 60 -12.27 -25.13 -25.58
C LEU A 60 -13.65 -24.48 -25.75
N ARG A 61 -14.68 -25.02 -25.10
CA ARG A 61 -16.01 -24.41 -25.09
C ARG A 61 -15.99 -23.04 -24.40
N LEU A 62 -15.25 -22.91 -23.30
CA LEU A 62 -15.08 -21.65 -22.58
C LEU A 62 -14.14 -20.69 -23.31
N GLN A 63 -13.06 -21.22 -23.88
CA GLN A 63 -12.07 -20.43 -24.59
C GLN A 63 -11.60 -21.16 -25.86
N PRO A 64 -12.22 -20.88 -27.03
CA PRO A 64 -11.93 -21.57 -28.28
C PRO A 64 -10.51 -21.36 -28.81
N ASP A 65 -9.91 -20.21 -28.50
CA ASP A 65 -8.57 -19.81 -28.94
C ASP A 65 -7.46 -20.25 -27.96
N HIS A 66 -7.78 -21.06 -26.95
CA HIS A 66 -6.82 -21.45 -25.93
C HIS A 66 -5.76 -22.40 -26.50
N ALA A 67 -4.57 -21.86 -26.78
CA ALA A 67 -3.47 -22.57 -27.44
C ALA A 67 -3.14 -23.95 -26.83
N THR A 68 -3.12 -24.06 -25.50
CA THR A 68 -2.94 -25.36 -24.81
C THR A 68 -4.05 -26.36 -25.14
N ALA A 69 -5.31 -25.94 -25.03
CA ALA A 69 -6.44 -26.84 -25.18
C ALA A 69 -6.51 -27.37 -26.62
N LEU A 70 -6.21 -26.51 -27.60
CA LEU A 70 -6.07 -26.90 -29.01
C LEU A 70 -4.96 -27.94 -29.23
N ARG A 71 -3.81 -27.80 -28.56
CA ARG A 71 -2.74 -28.81 -28.63
C ARG A 71 -3.13 -30.13 -27.98
N MET A 72 -3.82 -30.08 -26.84
CA MET A 72 -4.33 -31.29 -26.17
C MET A 72 -5.37 -32.00 -27.04
N GLN A 73 -6.24 -31.25 -27.72
CA GLN A 73 -7.17 -31.79 -28.71
C GLN A 73 -6.43 -32.43 -29.89
N ALA A 74 -5.44 -31.75 -30.47
CA ALA A 74 -4.64 -32.33 -31.55
C ALA A 74 -3.92 -33.63 -31.13
N ASN A 75 -3.48 -33.74 -29.87
CA ASN A 75 -2.91 -34.99 -29.33
C ASN A 75 -3.96 -36.11 -29.24
N LEU A 76 -5.18 -35.78 -28.82
CA LEU A 76 -6.31 -36.73 -28.80
C LEU A 76 -6.64 -37.23 -30.20
N ASP A 77 -6.71 -36.34 -31.17
CA ASP A 77 -6.98 -36.69 -32.58
C ASP A 77 -5.86 -37.58 -33.14
N PHE A 78 -4.60 -37.28 -32.83
CA PHE A 78 -3.45 -38.08 -33.24
C PHE A 78 -3.47 -39.49 -32.63
N ARG A 79 -3.84 -39.62 -31.34
CA ARG A 79 -4.01 -40.91 -30.66
C ARG A 79 -5.17 -41.71 -31.27
N ALA A 80 -6.29 -41.05 -31.59
CA ALA A 80 -7.42 -41.69 -32.24
C ALA A 80 -7.06 -42.24 -33.63
N GLN A 81 -6.08 -41.64 -34.31
CA GLN A 81 -5.56 -42.08 -35.61
C GLN A 81 -4.49 -43.18 -35.51
N GLY A 82 -4.16 -43.68 -34.31
CA GLY A 82 -3.27 -44.83 -34.12
C GLY A 82 -1.77 -44.57 -34.37
N ARG A 83 -1.32 -43.31 -34.41
CA ARG A 83 0.10 -42.97 -34.55
C ARG A 83 0.80 -42.93 -33.17
N PRO A 84 2.04 -43.43 -33.03
CA PRO A 84 2.72 -43.50 -31.74
C PRO A 84 3.09 -42.10 -31.24
N VAL A 85 2.59 -41.76 -30.04
CA VAL A 85 2.81 -40.49 -29.36
C VAL A 85 4.20 -40.45 -28.76
N VAL A 86 5.01 -39.46 -29.15
CA VAL A 86 6.18 -39.05 -28.36
C VAL A 86 5.67 -38.56 -27.00
N ALA A 87 6.07 -39.22 -25.93
CA ALA A 87 5.50 -39.06 -24.60
C ALA A 87 5.43 -37.58 -24.14
N PRO A 88 4.31 -37.14 -23.52
CA PRO A 88 4.06 -35.73 -23.21
C PRO A 88 4.82 -35.21 -21.98
N THR A 89 5.86 -35.90 -21.51
CA THR A 89 6.59 -35.57 -20.26
C THR A 89 7.19 -34.17 -20.28
N GLN A 90 7.55 -33.63 -21.47
CA GLN A 90 8.02 -32.25 -21.61
C GLN A 90 6.89 -31.19 -21.64
N GLU A 91 5.65 -31.57 -21.96
CA GLU A 91 4.53 -30.62 -22.10
C GLU A 91 3.91 -30.25 -20.75
N ILE A 92 4.01 -31.14 -19.76
CA ILE A 92 3.58 -30.90 -18.38
C ILE A 92 4.38 -29.75 -17.76
N GLY A 93 5.71 -29.79 -17.92
CA GLY A 93 6.58 -28.69 -17.50
C GLY A 93 6.30 -27.40 -18.28
N ARG A 94 5.90 -27.48 -19.56
CA ARG A 94 5.47 -26.28 -20.31
C ARG A 94 4.15 -25.72 -19.84
N LEU A 95 3.19 -26.54 -19.41
CA LEU A 95 1.94 -26.07 -18.82
C LEU A 95 2.20 -25.33 -17.53
N GLU A 96 2.93 -25.97 -16.62
CA GLU A 96 3.37 -25.33 -15.38
C GLU A 96 4.15 -24.03 -15.65
N ASN A 97 5.04 -24.02 -16.64
CA ASN A 97 5.84 -22.85 -16.99
C ASN A 97 5.03 -21.76 -17.69
N ALA A 98 4.08 -22.09 -18.57
CA ALA A 98 3.19 -21.14 -19.24
C ALA A 98 2.28 -20.44 -18.23
N PHE A 99 1.70 -21.20 -17.29
CA PHE A 99 0.88 -20.65 -16.21
C PHE A 99 1.71 -19.82 -15.21
N ARG A 100 2.95 -20.25 -14.86
CA ARG A 100 3.89 -19.41 -14.07
C ARG A 100 4.24 -18.11 -14.81
N ARG A 101 4.42 -18.15 -16.13
CA ARG A 101 4.76 -16.98 -16.96
C ARG A 101 3.63 -15.95 -16.94
N GLN A 102 2.37 -16.40 -16.98
CA GLN A 102 1.18 -15.54 -16.94
C GLN A 102 1.05 -14.75 -15.62
N ARG A 103 1.40 -15.35 -14.46
CA ARG A 103 1.41 -14.64 -13.18
C ARG A 103 2.56 -13.65 -13.03
N ARG A 104 3.74 -13.97 -13.58
CA ARG A 104 4.88 -13.03 -13.62
C ARG A 104 4.57 -11.86 -14.57
N TRP A 105 3.98 -12.11 -15.73
CA TRP A 105 3.56 -11.06 -16.67
C TRP A 105 2.52 -10.11 -16.07
N ARG A 106 1.52 -10.61 -15.33
CA ARG A 106 0.57 -9.75 -14.61
C ARG A 106 1.24 -8.87 -13.55
N ARG A 107 2.22 -9.40 -12.80
CA ARG A 107 2.98 -8.60 -11.83
C ARG A 107 3.83 -7.53 -12.52
N TRP A 108 4.47 -7.85 -13.65
CA TRP A 108 5.21 -6.88 -14.45
C TRP A 108 4.30 -5.80 -15.03
N LEU A 109 3.10 -6.14 -15.51
CA LEU A 109 2.12 -5.17 -15.99
C LEU A 109 1.64 -4.23 -14.87
N ILE A 110 1.39 -4.76 -13.67
CA ILE A 110 1.00 -3.94 -12.50
C ILE A 110 2.15 -2.99 -12.12
N LEU A 111 3.38 -3.49 -12.05
CA LEU A 111 4.55 -2.66 -11.72
C LEU A 111 4.80 -1.59 -12.79
N LEU A 112 4.66 -1.93 -14.07
CA LEU A 112 4.83 -0.98 -15.18
C LEU A 112 3.76 0.11 -15.13
N ASN A 113 2.49 -0.24 -14.85
CA ASN A 113 1.41 0.74 -14.71
C ASN A 113 1.62 1.63 -13.47
N ALA A 114 2.03 1.05 -12.34
CA ALA A 114 2.37 1.81 -11.13
C ALA A 114 3.55 2.79 -11.38
N LEU A 115 4.60 2.35 -12.07
CA LEU A 115 5.74 3.20 -12.45
C LEU A 115 5.29 4.36 -13.36
N LEU A 116 4.40 4.07 -14.31
CA LEU A 116 3.87 5.07 -15.24
C LEU A 116 3.04 6.12 -14.49
N LEU A 117 2.18 5.70 -13.56
CA LEU A 117 1.44 6.61 -12.67
C LEU A 117 2.37 7.46 -11.79
N LEU A 118 3.45 6.86 -11.26
CA LEU A 118 4.43 7.57 -10.44
C LEU A 118 5.18 8.61 -11.29
N ALA A 119 5.60 8.26 -12.50
CA ALA A 119 6.27 9.18 -13.42
C ALA A 119 5.36 10.35 -13.85
N VAL A 120 4.07 10.09 -14.11
CA VAL A 120 3.07 11.13 -14.39
C VAL A 120 2.88 12.02 -13.17
N GLY A 121 2.73 11.44 -11.98
CA GLY A 121 2.58 12.21 -10.73
C GLY A 121 3.78 13.12 -10.45
N VAL A 122 5.00 12.63 -10.63
CA VAL A 122 6.23 13.42 -10.51
C VAL A 122 6.26 14.55 -11.54
N ARG A 123 5.90 14.26 -12.80
CA ARG A 123 5.84 15.29 -13.84
C ARG A 123 4.82 16.38 -13.53
N VAL A 124 3.65 16.02 -13.01
CA VAL A 124 2.63 16.98 -12.57
C VAL A 124 3.14 17.81 -11.39
N ALA A 125 3.82 17.19 -10.43
CA ALA A 125 4.38 17.91 -9.28
C ALA A 125 5.46 18.92 -9.68
N VAL A 126 6.35 18.58 -10.63
CA VAL A 126 7.35 19.52 -11.16
C VAL A 126 6.67 20.69 -11.89
N LEU A 127 5.66 20.42 -12.72
CA LEU A 127 4.88 21.47 -13.40
C LEU A 127 4.17 22.40 -12.42
N LEU A 128 3.63 21.86 -11.31
CA LEU A 128 3.03 22.66 -10.25
C LEU A 128 4.07 23.51 -9.52
N ALA A 129 5.26 22.97 -9.25
CA ALA A 129 6.33 23.68 -8.56
C ALA A 129 6.94 24.81 -9.42
N GLU A 130 6.99 24.66 -10.74
CA GLU A 130 7.50 25.70 -11.66
C GLU A 130 6.48 26.82 -11.90
N ASN A 131 5.18 26.54 -11.79
CA ASN A 131 4.12 27.49 -12.17
C ASN A 131 3.41 28.17 -10.99
N ILE A 132 3.64 27.72 -9.76
CA ILE A 132 3.08 28.32 -8.55
C ILE A 132 4.17 29.13 -7.85
N SER A 133 4.02 30.46 -7.87
CA SER A 133 4.88 31.37 -7.12
C SER A 133 4.69 31.14 -5.60
N ALA A 134 5.76 31.32 -4.81
CA ALA A 134 5.66 31.20 -3.34
C ALA A 134 4.63 32.19 -2.73
N ASP A 135 4.29 33.26 -3.46
CA ASP A 135 3.26 34.23 -3.07
C ASP A 135 1.83 33.67 -3.24
N ASP A 136 1.57 32.77 -4.20
CA ASP A 136 0.26 32.12 -4.36
C ASP A 136 -0.03 31.09 -3.26
N LEU A 137 0.99 30.35 -2.80
CA LEU A 137 0.82 29.38 -1.70
C LEU A 137 0.49 30.06 -0.38
N ARG A 138 1.02 31.26 -0.13
CA ARG A 138 0.72 32.06 1.07
C ARG A 138 -0.72 32.54 1.12
N THR A 139 -1.35 32.73 -0.04
CA THR A 139 -2.75 33.13 -0.14
C THR A 139 -3.71 31.97 0.19
N TRP A 140 -3.32 30.73 -0.13
CA TRP A 140 -4.17 29.55 0.06
C TRP A 140 -3.97 28.80 1.39
N LEU A 141 -2.79 28.92 2.01
CA LEU A 141 -2.47 28.20 3.26
C LEU A 141 -2.07 29.19 4.38
N PRO A 142 -3.01 29.98 4.94
CA PRO A 142 -2.74 30.99 5.95
C PRO A 142 -2.30 30.43 7.32
N PHE A 143 -2.23 29.11 7.46
CA PHE A 143 -1.82 28.43 8.69
C PHE A 143 -0.31 28.23 8.81
N PHE A 144 0.46 28.47 7.74
CA PHE A 144 1.92 28.45 7.81
C PHE A 144 2.47 29.81 8.23
N ASP A 145 2.28 30.08 9.52
CA ASP A 145 3.02 30.97 10.43
C ASP A 145 3.87 32.12 9.83
N ASP A 146 3.33 33.33 9.92
CA ASP A 146 4.09 34.59 9.75
C ASP A 146 4.35 35.17 11.16
N THR A 147 5.38 34.65 11.84
CA THR A 147 5.82 35.12 13.15
C THR A 147 6.71 36.36 13.02
N ARG A 148 6.61 37.29 13.97
CA ARG A 148 7.49 38.46 14.09
C ARG A 148 8.32 38.30 15.37
N ARG A 149 9.64 38.43 15.26
CA ARG A 149 10.52 38.57 16.44
C ARG A 149 10.40 39.98 16.98
N ILE A 150 10.10 40.07 18.27
CA ILE A 150 10.17 41.33 19.00
C ILE A 150 11.27 41.16 20.05
N GLN A 151 12.18 42.14 20.08
CA GLN A 151 13.26 42.18 21.06
C GLN A 151 12.94 43.27 22.09
N PHE A 152 12.97 42.89 23.37
CA PHE A 152 12.78 43.80 24.48
C PHE A 152 14.10 43.93 25.24
N THR A 153 14.53 45.15 25.50
CA THR A 153 15.67 45.46 26.35
C THR A 153 15.16 46.07 27.65
N VAL A 154 15.49 45.45 28.78
CA VAL A 154 15.08 45.91 30.11
C VAL A 154 16.32 46.30 30.91
N GLY A 155 16.43 47.57 31.28
CA GLY A 155 17.53 48.12 32.08
C GLY A 155 18.10 49.42 31.49
N ASP A 156 18.76 50.21 32.32
CA ASP A 156 19.49 51.42 31.90
C ASP A 156 20.98 51.08 31.70
N GLU A 157 21.64 51.85 30.84
CA GLU A 157 22.77 51.58 29.92
C GLU A 157 23.96 50.72 30.41
N ALA A 158 24.11 50.42 31.71
CA ALA A 158 25.22 49.62 32.23
C ALA A 158 24.88 48.14 32.51
N GLY A 159 23.62 47.70 32.35
CA GLY A 159 23.20 46.33 32.71
C GLY A 159 21.95 45.80 32.00
N ALA A 160 21.64 46.28 30.80
CA ALA A 160 20.41 45.90 30.10
C ALA A 160 20.40 44.42 29.71
N LEU A 161 19.37 43.70 30.14
CA LEU A 161 19.08 42.32 29.74
C LEU A 161 18.13 42.36 28.55
N SER A 162 18.54 41.73 27.44
CA SER A 162 17.71 41.63 26.24
C SER A 162 17.08 40.24 26.12
N PHE A 163 15.77 40.20 25.86
CA PHE A 163 15.04 38.97 25.58
C PHE A 163 14.41 39.05 24.20
N GLN A 164 14.44 37.93 23.47
CA GLN A 164 13.79 37.79 22.17
C GLN A 164 12.62 36.82 22.28
N VAL A 165 11.45 37.26 21.81
CA VAL A 165 10.25 36.43 21.79
C VAL A 165 9.68 36.43 20.37
N GLU A 166 9.40 35.24 19.85
CA GLU A 166 8.68 35.06 18.60
C GLU A 166 7.18 35.09 18.88
N VAL A 167 6.47 36.06 18.31
CA VAL A 167 5.02 36.18 18.45
C VAL A 167 4.35 36.17 17.07
N PRO A 168 3.10 35.67 16.95
CA PRO A 168 2.33 35.79 15.72
C PRO A 168 2.11 37.26 15.33
N ARG A 169 2.14 37.61 14.04
CA ARG A 169 1.85 38.98 13.58
C ARG A 169 0.44 39.50 13.92
N SER A 170 -0.48 38.62 14.30
CA SER A 170 -1.81 39.01 14.77
C SER A 170 -1.79 39.67 16.15
N TRP A 171 -0.68 39.59 16.89
CA TRP A 171 -0.54 40.24 18.19
C TRP A 171 -0.15 41.71 18.00
N TYR A 172 -1.09 42.60 18.34
CA TYR A 172 -0.80 44.03 18.46
C TYR A 172 -0.09 44.29 19.79
N LEU A 173 1.13 44.84 19.72
CA LEU A 173 1.73 45.52 20.86
C LEU A 173 0.86 46.73 21.20
N ALA A 174 0.53 46.92 22.47
CA ALA A 174 -0.05 48.16 22.93
C ALA A 174 1.03 49.24 22.80
N ASP A 175 1.00 50.00 21.70
CA ASP A 175 1.91 51.12 21.50
C ASP A 175 1.59 52.22 22.51
N GLU A 176 2.63 52.94 22.95
CA GLU A 176 2.53 54.04 23.94
C GLU A 176 1.65 55.21 23.46
N GLY A 177 1.18 55.17 22.21
CA GLY A 177 0.26 56.15 21.61
C GLY A 177 -1.23 55.82 21.70
N SER A 178 -1.66 54.75 22.37
CA SER A 178 -3.10 54.42 22.47
C SER A 178 -3.82 55.36 23.45
N PRO A 179 -4.78 56.19 23.00
CA PRO A 179 -5.48 57.15 23.85
C PRO A 179 -6.63 56.44 24.59
N ALA A 180 -6.29 55.59 25.56
CA ALA A 180 -7.25 55.07 26.52
C ALA A 180 -6.53 54.95 27.88
N GLY A 181 -6.65 56.01 28.67
CA GLY A 181 -6.02 56.14 29.97
C GLY A 181 -6.45 55.07 30.97
N GLY A 182 -5.46 54.54 31.68
CA GLY A 182 -5.61 53.76 32.91
C GLY A 182 -4.26 53.16 33.32
N PRO A 183 -3.77 53.37 34.56
CA PRO A 183 -2.51 52.76 34.99
C PRO A 183 -2.72 51.26 35.24
N CYS A 184 -2.47 50.43 34.23
CA CYS A 184 -2.27 49.00 34.44
C CYS A 184 -0.86 48.77 35.02
N ALA A 185 -0.72 49.02 36.32
CA ALA A 185 0.42 48.55 37.09
C ALA A 185 0.39 47.02 37.08
N ILE A 186 1.27 46.41 36.29
CA ILE A 186 1.52 44.97 36.31
C ILE A 186 2.17 44.65 37.67
N SER A 187 1.34 44.25 38.63
CA SER A 187 1.77 43.75 39.93
C SER A 187 2.34 42.33 39.75
N CYS A 188 3.65 42.23 39.62
CA CYS A 188 4.36 40.96 39.71
C CYS A 188 4.28 40.44 41.14
N ARG A 189 3.27 39.60 41.44
CA ARG A 189 3.25 38.77 42.66
C ARG A 189 4.14 37.54 42.42
N PRO A 190 5.22 37.34 43.19
CA PRO A 190 5.96 36.08 43.13
C PRO A 190 5.15 35.00 43.85
N ASN A 191 4.65 34.03 43.09
CA ASN A 191 3.93 32.88 43.61
C ASN A 191 4.94 31.83 44.11
N PHE A 192 5.39 31.96 45.36
CA PHE A 192 6.20 30.93 46.02
C PHE A 192 5.28 29.84 46.59
N HIS A 193 5.24 28.71 45.89
CA HIS A 193 4.64 27.47 46.40
C HIS A 193 5.37 27.02 47.67
N ARG A 194 4.62 26.91 48.78
CA ARG A 194 5.03 26.29 50.04
C ARG A 194 5.41 24.81 49.82
N SER A 195 6.60 24.43 50.26
CA SER A 195 6.91 23.09 50.75
C SER A 195 7.15 23.13 52.27
N PRO A 196 6.85 22.05 53.01
CA PRO A 196 6.64 22.07 54.45
C PRO A 196 7.93 22.08 55.28
N ALA A 197 7.80 22.61 56.50
CA ALA A 197 8.85 22.88 57.48
C ALA A 197 9.56 21.63 58.04
N PRO A 198 10.87 21.71 58.35
CA PRO A 198 11.53 20.87 59.34
C PRO A 198 11.49 21.46 60.78
N PRO A 199 11.67 20.65 61.84
CA PRO A 199 11.29 20.96 63.23
C PRO A 199 12.24 21.93 63.98
N PRO A 200 11.81 22.48 65.14
CA PRO A 200 12.54 23.54 65.84
C PRO A 200 13.81 23.04 66.54
N CYS A 201 14.94 23.70 66.28
CA CYS A 201 16.13 23.62 67.11
C CYS A 201 15.89 24.33 68.44
N GLY A 202 15.85 23.56 69.53
CA GLY A 202 15.94 24.09 70.89
C GLY A 202 17.35 24.63 71.16
N ALA A 203 17.43 25.86 71.65
CA ALA A 203 18.61 26.41 72.30
C ALA A 203 18.39 26.32 73.81
N SER A 204 19.26 25.56 74.50
CA SER A 204 19.48 25.69 75.94
C SER A 204 20.81 26.39 76.16
N PHE A 205 20.78 27.46 76.96
CA PHE A 205 21.94 28.11 77.58
C PHE A 205 21.78 27.94 79.10
N ARG A 206 22.29 26.83 79.65
CA ARG A 206 23.15 26.70 80.84
C ARG A 206 23.30 25.23 81.23
#